data_AF-A0A3D4BE70-F1
#
_entry.id   AF-A0A3D4BE70-F1
#
_cell.length_a   1.000
_cell.length_b   1.000
_cell.length_c   1.000
_cell.angle_alpha   90.00
_cell.angle_beta   90.00
_cell.angle_gamma   90.00
#
_symmetry.space_group_name_H-M   'P 1'
#
loop_
_entity.id
_entity.type
_entity.pdbx_description
1 polymer ?
#
loop_
_entity_poly.entity_id
_entity_poly.type
_entity_poly.pdbx_seq_one_letter_code
_entity_poly.pdbx_strand_id
1 'polypeptide(L)'
;MSRVTTINTNFTAGELSEDLFGRIDIGKYKNGAATLENFIVQPHGGITRRSGTRFVKEVKTSSLQTRLFPFEFSVTQAYVIEFGNLYCRFYKDQGAILEATKTISGATAANPVVVTANSHGYSNGDEVYITAVVGMTELNGKYYKIASKTTNTFELTDIDGDNINGSGFTAYSSAGTAARVHTLTTTFLTAD
;
A
#
# COMPACT_ATOMS: atom_id res chain seq x y z
N MET A 1 -42.71 -37.97 12.03
CA MET A 1 -41.66 -37.50 12.97
C MET A 1 -41.85 -36.00 13.18
N SER A 2 -41.81 -35.51 14.42
CA SER A 2 -41.82 -34.06 14.66
C SER A 2 -40.49 -33.46 14.23
N ARG A 3 -40.51 -32.26 13.67
CA ARG A 3 -39.31 -31.55 13.24
C ARG A 3 -38.57 -31.01 14.47
N VAL A 4 -37.35 -31.49 14.73
CA VAL A 4 -36.48 -30.96 15.79
C VAL A 4 -35.53 -29.93 15.17
N THR A 5 -35.54 -28.71 15.71
CA THR A 5 -34.59 -27.65 15.36
C THR A 5 -33.63 -27.44 16.51
N THR A 6 -32.36 -27.75 16.33
CA THR A 6 -31.30 -27.49 17.32
C THR A 6 -30.79 -26.07 17.19
N ILE A 7 -30.83 -25.31 18.28
CA ILE A 7 -30.30 -23.96 18.34
C ILE A 7 -28.79 -24.05 18.63
N ASN A 8 -27.97 -23.55 17.71
CA ASN A 8 -26.55 -23.32 17.99
C ASN A 8 -26.42 -21.99 18.73
N THR A 9 -25.92 -22.04 19.96
CA THR A 9 -25.92 -20.90 20.87
C THR A 9 -24.63 -20.09 20.81
N ASN A 10 -23.55 -20.65 20.26
CA ASN A 10 -22.26 -19.97 20.13
C ASN A 10 -21.38 -20.60 19.03
N PHE A 11 -20.39 -19.83 18.59
CA PHE A 11 -19.32 -20.23 17.68
C PHE A 11 -17.95 -19.91 18.30
N THR A 12 -17.60 -20.58 19.40
CA THR A 12 -16.33 -20.35 20.13
C THR A 12 -15.18 -21.28 19.73
N ALA A 13 -15.44 -22.37 19.01
CA ALA A 13 -14.43 -23.40 18.71
C ALA A 13 -13.65 -23.17 17.40
N GLY A 14 -14.08 -22.20 16.57
CA GLY A 14 -13.43 -21.89 15.30
C GLY A 14 -13.66 -22.94 14.21
N GLU A 15 -12.72 -23.02 13.28
CA GLU A 15 -12.70 -24.05 12.23
C GLU A 15 -12.29 -25.40 12.83
N LEU A 16 -13.12 -26.41 12.59
CA LEU A 16 -12.86 -27.78 13.04
C LEU A 16 -12.01 -28.51 12.00
N SER A 17 -10.96 -29.21 12.46
CA SER A 17 -10.22 -30.16 11.62
C SER A 17 -11.16 -31.21 11.03
N GLU A 18 -10.87 -31.66 9.81
CA GLU A 18 -11.63 -32.71 9.12
C GLU A 18 -11.72 -34.01 9.95
N ASP A 19 -10.69 -34.34 10.73
CA ASP A 19 -10.68 -35.51 11.63
C ASP A 19 -11.75 -35.45 12.75
N LEU A 20 -12.26 -34.25 13.05
CA LEU A 20 -13.30 -34.04 14.06
C LEU A 20 -14.70 -34.17 13.46
N PHE A 21 -14.83 -34.40 12.15
CA PHE A 21 -16.13 -34.52 11.51
C PHE A 21 -16.88 -35.74 12.05
N GLY A 22 -18.12 -35.51 12.49
CA GLY A 22 -18.96 -36.55 13.10
C GLY A 22 -18.65 -36.87 14.56
N ARG A 23 -17.62 -36.26 15.17
CA ARG A 23 -17.30 -36.41 16.60
C ARG A 23 -18.20 -35.55 17.49
N ILE A 24 -19.50 -35.84 17.45
CA ILE A 24 -20.55 -35.14 18.21
C ILE A 24 -20.39 -35.23 19.74
N ASP A 25 -19.58 -36.18 20.21
CA ASP A 25 -19.21 -36.40 21.60
C ASP A 25 -18.27 -35.29 22.13
N ILE A 26 -17.48 -34.68 21.24
CA ILE A 26 -16.57 -33.60 21.61
C ILE A 26 -17.37 -32.32 21.78
N GLY A 27 -17.31 -31.71 22.97
CA GLY A 27 -18.07 -30.49 23.27
C GLY A 27 -17.81 -29.33 22.30
N LYS A 28 -16.59 -29.25 21.73
CA LYS A 28 -16.22 -28.25 20.71
C LYS A 28 -16.91 -28.45 19.36
N TYR A 29 -17.32 -29.67 19.02
CA TYR A 29 -17.96 -29.99 17.74
C TYR A 29 -19.23 -29.16 17.50
N LYS A 30 -20.00 -28.92 18.58
CA LYS A 30 -21.27 -28.17 18.52
C LYS A 30 -21.08 -26.65 18.41
N ASN A 31 -19.88 -26.17 18.73
CA ASN A 31 -19.54 -24.76 18.86
C ASN A 31 -18.55 -24.28 17.77
N GLY A 32 -18.28 -25.13 16.77
CA GLY A 32 -17.35 -24.86 15.67
C GLY A 32 -18.05 -24.89 14.31
N ALA A 33 -17.32 -24.51 13.28
CA ALA A 33 -17.75 -24.60 11.89
C ALA A 33 -16.83 -25.54 11.11
N ALA A 34 -17.35 -26.20 10.08
CA ALA A 34 -16.53 -27.04 9.20
C ALA A 34 -15.51 -26.21 8.40
N THR A 35 -15.86 -24.97 8.05
CA THR A 35 -15.00 -24.01 7.35
C THR A 35 -15.22 -22.62 7.93
N LEU A 36 -14.16 -21.90 8.31
CA LEU A 36 -14.25 -20.57 8.91
C LEU A 36 -13.10 -19.66 8.46
N GLU A 37 -13.09 -19.30 7.19
CA GLU A 37 -12.06 -18.44 6.61
C GLU A 37 -12.34 -16.95 6.78
N ASN A 38 -11.31 -16.15 7.06
CA ASN A 38 -11.41 -14.69 7.20
C ASN A 38 -12.38 -14.21 8.31
N PHE A 39 -12.56 -14.99 9.38
CA PHE A 39 -13.27 -14.58 10.59
C PHE A 39 -12.36 -14.59 11.83
N ILE A 40 -12.74 -13.80 12.83
CA ILE A 40 -12.19 -13.79 14.17
C ILE A 40 -13.29 -14.31 15.10
N VAL A 41 -12.98 -15.40 15.81
CA VAL A 41 -13.85 -15.97 16.83
C VAL A 41 -13.81 -15.10 18.08
N GLN A 42 -14.98 -14.66 18.54
CA GLN A 42 -15.09 -13.92 19.79
C GLN A 42 -15.26 -14.89 20.96
N PRO A 43 -14.56 -14.70 22.08
CA PRO A 43 -14.73 -15.53 23.27
C PRO A 43 -16.17 -15.58 23.81
N HIS A 44 -16.97 -14.55 23.51
CA HIS A 44 -18.38 -14.42 23.92
C HIS A 44 -19.37 -15.17 23.02
N GLY A 45 -18.90 -15.89 21.99
CA GLY A 45 -19.72 -16.80 21.20
C GLY A 45 -20.16 -16.30 19.83
N GLY A 46 -19.83 -15.07 19.48
CA GLY A 46 -19.99 -14.55 18.12
C GLY A 46 -18.78 -14.80 17.23
N ILE A 47 -18.96 -14.59 15.93
CA ILE A 47 -17.86 -14.46 14.97
C ILE A 47 -17.97 -13.09 14.30
N THR A 48 -16.83 -12.47 14.03
CA THR A 48 -16.75 -11.21 13.26
C THR A 48 -15.82 -11.40 12.09
N ARG A 49 -16.06 -10.72 10.98
CA ARG A 49 -15.13 -10.73 9.84
C ARG A 49 -13.78 -10.19 10.30
N ARG A 50 -12.69 -10.80 9.82
CA ARG A 50 -11.33 -10.30 10.04
C ARG A 50 -11.20 -8.91 9.42
N SER A 51 -10.50 -8.01 10.10
CA SER A 51 -10.14 -6.71 9.54
C SER A 51 -9.44 -6.90 8.20
N GLY A 52 -9.90 -6.18 7.18
CA GLY A 52 -9.31 -6.23 5.85
C GLY A 52 -7.91 -5.63 5.82
N THR A 53 -7.21 -5.86 4.71
CA THR A 53 -5.93 -5.21 4.41
C THR A 53 -6.19 -3.88 3.71
N ARG A 54 -5.46 -2.83 4.09
CA ARG A 54 -5.42 -1.56 3.35
C ARG A 54 -4.29 -1.60 2.34
N PHE A 55 -4.57 -1.26 1.09
CA PHE A 55 -3.52 -1.01 0.10
C PHE A 55 -2.74 0.25 0.52
N VAL A 56 -1.43 0.09 0.71
CA VAL A 56 -0.54 1.19 1.07
C VAL A 56 0.12 1.76 -0.18
N LYS A 57 0.80 0.90 -0.95
CA LYS A 57 1.57 1.28 -2.13
C LYS A 57 1.96 0.05 -2.93
N GLU A 58 2.17 0.23 -4.23
CA GLU A 58 2.84 -0.75 -5.07
C GLU A 58 4.36 -0.70 -4.87
N VAL A 59 5.01 -1.85 -5.04
CA VAL A 59 6.47 -1.98 -4.99
C VAL A 59 7.12 -1.24 -6.16
N LYS A 60 8.41 -0.88 -6.04
CA LYS A 60 9.10 -0.09 -7.08
C LYS A 60 9.04 -0.71 -8.48
N THR A 61 9.19 -2.03 -8.52
CA THR A 61 9.26 -2.80 -9.76
C THR A 61 8.41 -4.05 -9.61
N SER A 62 7.12 -3.95 -9.89
CA SER A 62 6.16 -5.06 -9.76
C SER A 62 6.39 -6.20 -10.75
N SER A 63 7.16 -5.96 -11.81
CA SER A 63 7.60 -7.00 -12.75
C SER A 63 8.67 -7.94 -12.20
N LEU A 64 9.26 -7.64 -11.03
CA LEU A 64 10.30 -8.45 -10.38
C LEU A 64 9.84 -8.89 -8.98
N GLN A 65 10.42 -9.98 -8.48
CA GLN A 65 10.10 -10.45 -7.13
C GLN A 65 10.64 -9.47 -6.09
N THR A 66 9.80 -9.15 -5.10
CA THR A 66 10.11 -8.26 -3.98
C THR A 66 9.67 -8.89 -2.68
N ARG A 67 10.43 -8.70 -1.60
CA ARG A 67 10.14 -9.26 -0.27
C ARG A 67 9.91 -8.14 0.73
N LEU A 68 8.91 -8.32 1.59
CA LEU A 68 8.62 -7.41 2.69
C LEU A 68 9.06 -8.06 4.00
N PHE A 69 9.83 -7.32 4.80
CA PHE A 69 10.29 -7.74 6.11
C PHE A 69 9.77 -6.79 7.20
N PRO A 70 9.10 -7.30 8.25
CA PRO A 70 8.80 -6.49 9.41
C PRO A 70 10.08 -6.25 10.22
N PHE A 71 10.31 -5.01 10.62
CA PHE A 71 11.39 -4.63 11.53
C PHE A 71 10.80 -3.80 12.66
N GLU A 72 10.83 -4.33 13.88
CA GLU A 72 10.36 -3.65 15.07
C GLU A 72 11.54 -3.36 15.98
N PHE A 73 11.91 -2.08 16.08
CA PHE A 73 12.90 -1.63 17.05
C PHE A 73 12.26 -1.39 18.42
N SER A 74 11.01 -0.90 18.43
CA SER A 74 10.19 -0.72 19.62
C SER A 74 8.71 -0.67 19.26
N VAL A 75 7.85 -0.68 20.28
CA VAL A 75 6.40 -0.51 20.13
C VAL A 75 6.00 0.83 19.48
N THR A 76 6.90 1.81 19.45
CA THR A 76 6.68 3.12 18.79
C THR A 76 7.40 3.23 17.45
N GLN A 77 8.41 2.39 17.20
CA GLN A 77 9.24 2.39 16.01
C GLN A 77 9.21 1.01 15.36
N ALA A 78 8.12 0.77 14.64
CA ALA A 78 7.93 -0.39 13.78
C ALA A 78 7.90 0.05 12.32
N TYR A 79 8.63 -0.69 11.49
CA TYR A 79 8.80 -0.45 10.06
C TYR A 79 8.48 -1.72 9.27
N VAL A 80 8.03 -1.53 8.03
CA VAL A 80 8.08 -2.58 7.01
C VAL A 80 9.16 -2.17 6.02
N ILE A 81 10.09 -3.08 5.74
CA ILE A 81 11.18 -2.87 4.79
C ILE A 81 10.87 -3.67 3.53
N GLU A 82 10.81 -2.97 2.40
CA GLU A 82 10.70 -3.56 1.07
C GLU A 82 12.11 -3.75 0.52
N PHE A 83 12.48 -5.01 0.29
CA PHE A 83 13.69 -5.37 -0.46
C PHE A 83 13.30 -5.79 -1.86
N GLY A 84 13.88 -5.13 -2.84
CA GLY A 84 13.79 -5.49 -4.25
C GLY A 84 15.16 -5.43 -4.93
N ASN A 85 15.16 -5.55 -6.25
CA ASN A 85 16.38 -5.62 -7.02
C ASN A 85 17.25 -4.35 -6.88
N LEU A 86 18.37 -4.46 -6.16
CA LEU A 86 19.33 -3.37 -5.92
C LEU A 86 18.75 -2.17 -5.14
N TYR A 87 17.64 -2.36 -4.43
CA TYR A 87 17.09 -1.30 -3.59
C TYR A 87 16.43 -1.83 -2.31
N CYS A 88 16.37 -0.96 -1.31
CA CYS A 88 15.41 -1.12 -0.22
C CYS A 88 14.65 0.19 0.05
N ARG A 89 13.40 0.04 0.52
CA ARG A 89 12.48 1.12 0.87
C ARG A 89 11.85 0.86 2.22
N PHE A 90 11.41 1.92 2.89
CA PHE A 90 10.89 1.85 4.25
C PHE A 90 9.47 2.40 4.32
N TYR A 91 8.65 1.72 5.12
CA TYR A 91 7.25 2.06 5.34
C TYR A 91 6.99 2.18 6.84
N LYS A 92 6.28 3.26 7.21
CA LYS A 92 5.86 3.56 8.59
C LYS A 92 4.54 4.31 8.53
N ASP A 93 3.72 4.21 9.59
CA ASP A 93 2.50 5.01 9.76
C ASP A 93 1.56 4.95 8.55
N GLN A 94 1.42 3.75 7.97
CA GLN A 94 0.54 3.47 6.84
C GLN A 94 0.95 4.14 5.50
N GLY A 95 2.21 4.52 5.34
CA GLY A 95 2.77 5.09 4.11
C GLY A 95 4.25 4.81 3.90
N ALA A 96 4.77 5.16 2.73
CA ALA A 96 6.20 5.15 2.45
C ALA A 96 6.89 6.32 3.15
N ILE A 97 8.09 6.11 3.66
CA ILE A 97 8.92 7.20 4.19
C ILE A 97 9.37 8.07 3.01
N LEU A 98 9.19 9.38 3.15
CA LEU A 98 9.52 10.35 2.12
C LEU A 98 10.74 11.18 2.54
N GLU A 99 11.50 11.64 1.55
CA GLU A 99 12.58 12.60 1.73
C GLU A 99 12.03 14.03 1.92
N ALA A 100 12.93 14.99 2.09
CA ALA A 100 12.57 16.40 2.19
C ALA A 100 11.73 16.87 0.98
N THR A 101 10.64 17.58 1.28
CA THR A 101 9.73 18.11 0.27
C THR A 101 10.41 19.19 -0.59
N LYS A 102 10.12 19.17 -1.89
CA LYS A 102 10.43 20.23 -2.85
C LYS A 102 9.15 20.96 -3.21
N THR A 103 9.21 22.28 -3.21
CA THR A 103 8.07 23.13 -3.57
C THR A 103 7.82 23.06 -5.07
N ILE A 104 6.58 22.81 -5.45
CA ILE A 104 6.11 22.90 -6.83
C ILE A 104 5.73 24.37 -7.08
N SER A 105 6.25 24.94 -8.17
CA SER A 105 5.94 26.31 -8.60
C SER A 105 5.08 26.37 -9.86
N GLY A 106 4.86 25.23 -10.54
CA GLY A 106 4.00 25.15 -11.72
C GLY A 106 3.74 23.70 -12.15
N ALA A 107 2.64 23.48 -12.86
CA ALA A 107 2.35 22.23 -13.56
C ALA A 107 1.62 22.52 -14.88
N THR A 108 1.95 21.80 -15.94
CA THR A 108 1.32 21.98 -17.26
C THR A 108 0.11 21.07 -17.44
N ALA A 109 -0.99 21.61 -17.98
CA ALA A 109 -2.15 20.83 -18.40
C ALA A 109 -1.88 20.25 -19.81
N ALA A 110 -0.97 19.29 -19.89
CA ALA A 110 -0.48 18.69 -21.13
C ALA A 110 -0.33 17.16 -20.99
N ASN A 111 0.05 16.50 -22.08
CA ASN A 111 0.39 15.08 -22.11
C ASN A 111 1.83 14.89 -22.63
N PRO A 112 2.83 14.61 -21.77
CA PRO A 112 2.74 14.43 -20.31
C PRO A 112 2.57 15.73 -19.51
N VAL A 113 2.13 15.60 -18.26
CA VAL A 113 2.20 16.68 -17.26
C VAL A 113 3.66 16.96 -16.92
N VAL A 114 4.08 18.22 -17.07
CA VAL A 114 5.40 18.73 -16.68
C VAL A 114 5.24 19.54 -15.40
N VAL A 115 5.91 19.11 -14.34
CA VAL A 115 5.96 19.81 -13.04
C VAL A 115 7.23 20.66 -12.99
N THR A 116 7.09 21.89 -12.51
CA THR A 116 8.20 22.81 -12.24
C THR A 116 8.49 22.81 -10.74
N ALA A 117 9.72 22.41 -10.36
CA ALA A 117 10.24 22.48 -9.02
C ALA A 117 11.75 22.79 -9.09
N ASN A 118 12.15 23.98 -8.69
CA ASN A 118 13.53 24.45 -8.89
C ASN A 118 14.53 23.62 -8.05
N SER A 119 15.63 23.18 -8.67
CA SER A 119 16.70 22.44 -8.01
C SER A 119 16.18 21.25 -7.17
N HIS A 120 15.33 20.44 -7.79
CA HIS A 120 14.69 19.31 -7.13
C HIS A 120 15.70 18.20 -6.77
N GLY A 121 16.76 18.02 -7.55
CA GLY A 121 17.80 17.00 -7.31
C GLY A 121 17.37 15.55 -7.61
N TYR A 122 16.14 15.35 -8.06
CA TYR A 122 15.63 14.07 -8.54
C TYR A 122 16.29 13.56 -9.84
N SER A 123 16.18 12.24 -10.04
CA SER A 123 16.63 11.52 -11.23
C SER A 123 15.46 10.83 -11.94
N ASN A 124 15.64 10.50 -13.22
CA ASN A 124 14.65 9.70 -13.94
C ASN A 124 14.49 8.32 -13.29
N GLY A 125 13.26 7.86 -13.16
CA GLY A 125 12.92 6.63 -12.46
C GLY A 125 12.79 6.75 -10.94
N ASP A 126 13.09 7.93 -10.36
CA ASP A 126 12.69 8.23 -8.98
C ASP A 126 11.17 8.30 -8.87
N GLU A 127 10.66 7.92 -7.70
CA GLU A 127 9.23 7.96 -7.42
C GLU A 127 8.94 9.06 -6.41
N VAL A 128 8.01 9.96 -6.74
CA VAL A 128 7.64 11.12 -5.94
C VAL A 128 6.17 11.08 -5.55
N TYR A 129 5.90 11.49 -4.32
CA TYR A 129 4.56 11.73 -3.82
C TYR A 129 4.22 13.22 -3.93
N ILE A 130 3.10 13.53 -4.56
CA ILE A 130 2.63 14.91 -4.74
C ILE A 130 1.44 15.19 -3.81
N THR A 131 1.47 16.34 -3.13
CA THR A 131 0.39 16.78 -2.25
C THR A 131 0.23 18.30 -2.25
N ALA A 132 -0.91 18.78 -1.75
CA ALA A 132 -1.23 20.18 -1.52
C ALA A 132 -1.14 21.11 -2.75
N VAL A 133 -1.24 20.59 -3.98
CA VAL A 133 -1.36 21.38 -5.21
C VAL A 133 -2.75 22.04 -5.24
N VAL A 134 -2.81 23.35 -5.49
CA VAL A 134 -4.05 24.11 -5.67
C VAL A 134 -4.24 24.40 -7.16
N GLY A 135 -5.48 24.30 -7.63
CA GLY A 135 -5.79 24.31 -9.07
C GLY A 135 -5.80 22.88 -9.59
N MET A 136 -4.63 22.31 -9.89
CA MET A 136 -4.48 20.95 -10.44
C MET A 136 -4.52 19.86 -9.35
N THR A 137 -5.67 19.72 -8.69
CA THR A 137 -5.84 18.86 -7.50
C THR A 137 -5.81 17.36 -7.80
N GLU A 138 -5.99 16.96 -9.06
CA GLU A 138 -5.95 15.58 -9.54
C GLU A 138 -4.60 14.90 -9.33
N LEU A 139 -3.55 15.72 -9.16
CA LEU A 139 -2.20 15.27 -8.84
C LEU A 139 -2.03 14.87 -7.37
N ASN A 140 -2.86 15.39 -6.47
CA ASN A 140 -2.68 15.21 -5.04
C ASN A 140 -2.98 13.77 -4.60
N GLY A 141 -2.21 13.31 -3.61
CA GLY A 141 -2.47 12.02 -2.94
C GLY A 141 -2.01 10.81 -3.75
N LYS A 142 -1.14 11.01 -4.73
CA LYS A 142 -0.68 9.97 -5.66
C LYS A 142 0.84 9.95 -5.77
N TYR A 143 1.35 8.79 -6.13
CA TYR A 143 2.76 8.56 -6.47
C TYR A 143 2.93 8.61 -7.98
N TYR A 144 4.03 9.23 -8.43
CA TYR A 144 4.40 9.33 -9.83
C TYR A 144 5.87 8.99 -10.01
N LYS A 145 6.20 8.45 -11.18
CA LYS A 145 7.57 8.22 -11.59
C LYS A 145 8.07 9.40 -12.42
N ILE A 146 9.28 9.83 -12.14
CA ILE A 146 9.93 10.96 -12.82
C ILE A 146 10.48 10.53 -14.17
N ALA A 147 10.13 11.28 -15.20
CA ALA A 147 10.69 11.17 -16.54
C ALA A 147 11.23 12.53 -17.02
N SER A 148 12.02 12.50 -18.10
CA SER A 148 12.54 13.67 -18.82
C SER A 148 13.04 14.82 -17.92
N LYS A 149 13.73 14.49 -16.82
CA LYS A 149 14.14 15.47 -15.82
C LYS A 149 15.13 16.49 -16.39
N THR A 150 14.89 17.76 -16.10
CA THR A 150 15.85 18.84 -16.23
C THR A 150 16.34 19.26 -14.84
N THR A 151 16.96 20.44 -14.71
CA THR A 151 17.35 20.99 -13.40
C THR A 151 16.15 21.48 -12.58
N ASN A 152 15.10 21.95 -13.26
CA ASN A 152 13.98 22.65 -12.64
C ASN A 152 12.61 22.07 -13.00
N THR A 153 12.55 21.09 -13.90
CA THR A 153 11.31 20.48 -14.36
C THR A 153 11.46 18.98 -14.49
N PHE A 154 10.34 18.27 -14.37
CA PHE A 154 10.25 16.85 -14.66
C PHE A 154 8.86 16.49 -15.18
N GLU A 155 8.79 15.42 -15.98
CA GLU A 155 7.55 14.83 -16.47
C GLU A 155 7.04 13.77 -15.51
N LEU A 156 5.72 13.62 -15.44
CA LEU A 156 5.06 12.59 -14.64
C LEU A 156 4.66 11.41 -15.52
N THR A 157 5.07 10.23 -15.07
CA THR A 157 4.61 8.93 -15.58
C THR A 157 3.98 8.12 -14.45
N ASP A 158 3.15 7.14 -14.78
CA ASP A 158 2.73 6.13 -13.83
C ASP A 158 3.85 5.12 -13.52
N ILE A 159 3.52 4.06 -12.79
CA ILE A 159 4.50 3.04 -12.40
C ILE A 159 4.97 2.21 -13.60
N ASP A 160 4.08 2.01 -14.58
CA ASP A 160 4.31 1.23 -15.80
C ASP A 160 5.08 2.05 -16.86
N GLY A 161 5.15 3.37 -16.68
CA GLY A 161 5.89 4.30 -17.54
C GLY A 161 5.01 5.04 -18.53
N ASP A 162 3.69 4.91 -18.45
CA ASP A 162 2.76 5.67 -19.28
C ASP A 162 2.66 7.11 -18.78
N ASN A 163 2.54 8.03 -19.74
CA ASN A 163 2.47 9.46 -19.45
C ASN A 163 1.19 9.81 -18.69
N ILE A 164 1.32 10.62 -17.64
CA ILE A 164 0.15 11.23 -17.00
C ILE A 164 -0.39 12.31 -17.92
N ASN A 165 -1.56 12.06 -18.50
CA ASN A 165 -2.24 13.01 -19.36
C ASN A 165 -3.06 14.02 -18.52
N GLY A 166 -2.54 15.23 -18.38
CA GLY A 166 -3.21 16.33 -17.68
C GLY A 166 -3.95 17.30 -18.58
N SER A 167 -4.16 16.97 -19.86
CA SER A 167 -4.84 17.87 -20.81
C SER A 167 -6.28 18.21 -20.38
N GLY A 168 -6.90 17.36 -19.57
CA GLY A 168 -8.23 17.57 -18.99
C GLY A 168 -8.23 18.00 -17.52
N PHE A 169 -7.05 18.23 -16.91
CA PHE A 169 -6.98 18.66 -15.51
C PHE A 169 -7.27 20.15 -15.37
N THR A 170 -7.72 20.54 -14.19
CA THR A 170 -7.81 21.96 -13.84
C THR A 170 -6.43 22.61 -13.89
N ALA A 171 -6.38 23.86 -14.34
CA ALA A 171 -5.14 24.61 -14.44
C ALA A 171 -4.49 24.76 -13.06
N TYR A 172 -3.17 24.59 -13.00
CA TYR A 172 -2.40 24.87 -11.80
C TYR A 172 -2.58 26.33 -11.37
N SER A 173 -2.82 26.55 -10.08
CA SER A 173 -2.95 27.88 -9.51
C SER A 173 -1.74 28.22 -8.63
N SER A 174 -1.47 27.40 -7.62
CA SER A 174 -0.42 27.68 -6.63
C SER A 174 -0.14 26.46 -5.74
N ALA A 175 0.88 26.59 -4.89
CA ALA A 175 1.24 25.60 -3.87
C ALA A 175 1.57 24.21 -4.47
N GLY A 176 1.71 23.23 -3.59
CA GLY A 176 2.10 21.88 -3.97
C GLY A 176 3.52 21.54 -3.52
N THR A 177 3.68 20.30 -3.10
CA THR A 177 4.99 19.74 -2.77
C THR A 177 5.14 18.38 -3.43
N ALA A 178 6.37 18.10 -3.87
CA ALA A 178 6.81 16.78 -4.29
C ALA A 178 7.82 16.26 -3.25
N ALA A 179 7.71 15.00 -2.85
CA ALA A 179 8.70 14.36 -2.00
C ALA A 179 9.05 12.98 -2.53
N ARG A 180 10.35 12.73 -2.72
CA ARG A 180 10.83 11.44 -3.22
C ARG A 180 10.66 10.36 -2.16
N VAL A 181 10.25 9.16 -2.58
CA VAL A 181 10.24 7.98 -1.70
C VAL A 181 11.67 7.63 -1.31
N HIS A 182 11.94 7.62 -0.01
CA HIS A 182 13.27 7.31 0.51
C HIS A 182 13.66 5.89 0.09
N THR A 183 14.71 5.82 -0.74
CA THR A 183 15.19 4.58 -1.34
C THR A 183 16.69 4.49 -1.12
N LEU A 184 17.15 3.38 -0.55
CA LEU A 184 18.58 3.09 -0.43
C LEU A 184 18.98 2.09 -1.50
N THR A 185 20.14 2.30 -2.09
CA THR A 185 20.75 1.33 -3.01
C THR A 185 21.31 0.17 -2.20
N THR A 186 21.01 -1.05 -2.62
CA THR A 186 21.54 -2.28 -2.02
C THR A 186 22.30 -3.10 -3.05
N THR A 187 23.04 -4.10 -2.57
CA THR A 187 23.74 -5.08 -3.43
C THR A 187 22.93 -6.34 -3.71
N PHE A 188 21.74 -6.47 -3.11
CA PHE A 188 20.90 -7.67 -3.22
C PHE A 188 20.18 -7.70 -4.57
N LEU A 189 20.30 -8.83 -5.27
CA LEU A 189 19.61 -9.07 -6.53
C LEU A 189 18.27 -9.76 -6.31
N THR A 190 17.40 -9.73 -7.32
CA THR A 190 16.10 -10.42 -7.28
C THR A 190 16.21 -11.93 -7.02
N ALA A 191 17.34 -12.53 -7.42
CA ALA A 191 17.55 -13.98 -7.35
C ALA A 191 18.26 -14.45 -6.06
N ASP A 192 18.63 -13.53 -5.16
CA ASP A 192 19.28 -13.83 -3.87
C ASP A 192 18.29 -14.19 -2.75
#